data_AF-A0A3N8H6K4-F1
#
_entry.id   AF-A0A3N8H6K4-F1
#
_cell.length_a   1.000
_cell.length_b   1.000
_cell.length_c   1.000
_cell.angle_alpha   90.00
_cell.angle_beta   90.00
_cell.angle_gamma   90.00
#
_symmetry.space_group_name_H-M   'P 1'
#
loop_
_entity.id
_entity.type
_entity.pdbx_description
1 polymer ?
#
loop_
_entity_poly.entity_id
_entity_poly.type
_entity_poly.pdbx_seq_one_letter_code
_entity_poly.pdbx_strand_id
1 'polypeptide(L)'
;MTSLSTSTSTTASSLSTGLSSTNSSVASLSTSTSTGLSSANSSITSLSTGVSSLSTGLSTTNSSVTSLSTSTSTTASSLSTGLSTTNSNVTSLSTVVSATRTHYYSVNDNGTQQGNYNNDGATGINALAAGTNATAAGTSSVAVGDRANAAGASSVAVGNGANAAGGSSVAIGNAATAGPTQALAIGTLATASGTQSTAIGSAAHATGGDAIAIGQFAAALADNSSAFGASALASGVTASAFGNGATASGNGASAFGVAASATTLNATAIGSGATAGVSAGDVALGAGSVTAAPNPTATGTIGGVTYTYAGSNPTSVVSVGKPGSERQITNVAAGQVTASSTDAINGSQLYATNLAVGSLSTTVSGTSSAISSLSTGVGSLSTGLSTTNSSVASLSTSTSTTASSLSTGLSTTNSSVASLSTSTSTTASSLSTGLSSTNSTVTSLSTSTSTGLSSANSSITSLSTGASSLSTGLSTTNSNV
;
A
#
# COMPACT_ATOMS: atom_id res chain seq x y z
N MET A 1 -175.26 25.06 -117.71
CA MET A 1 -174.29 26.13 -117.37
C MET A 1 -174.15 26.25 -115.84
N THR A 2 -173.82 25.14 -115.15
CA THR A 2 -173.75 25.03 -113.68
C THR A 2 -172.49 24.24 -113.23
N SER A 3 -171.49 24.14 -114.11
CA SER A 3 -170.33 23.26 -114.01
C SER A 3 -169.00 23.97 -113.73
N LEU A 4 -168.99 25.19 -113.17
CA LEU A 4 -167.74 25.97 -113.02
C LEU A 4 -167.45 26.55 -111.61
N SER A 5 -168.40 26.57 -110.67
CA SER A 5 -168.22 27.29 -109.38
C SER A 5 -167.81 26.41 -108.19
N THR A 6 -167.88 25.08 -108.28
CA THR A 6 -167.54 24.18 -107.17
C THR A 6 -166.10 23.65 -107.21
N SER A 7 -165.44 23.63 -108.38
CA SER A 7 -164.03 23.19 -108.49
C SER A 7 -163.00 24.28 -108.14
N THR A 8 -163.35 25.57 -108.19
CA THR A 8 -162.39 26.67 -107.95
C THR A 8 -162.18 26.98 -106.47
N SER A 9 -163.13 26.67 -105.58
CA SER A 9 -163.03 26.94 -104.14
C SER A 9 -162.17 25.90 -103.39
N THR A 10 -162.21 24.64 -103.82
CA THR A 10 -161.41 23.55 -103.20
C THR A 10 -159.93 23.63 -103.56
N THR A 11 -159.57 24.16 -104.73
CA THR A 11 -158.16 24.34 -105.13
C THR A 11 -157.49 25.49 -104.38
N ALA A 12 -158.21 26.60 -104.12
CA ALA A 12 -157.65 27.76 -103.41
C ALA A 12 -157.37 27.47 -101.92
N SER A 13 -158.25 26.71 -101.25
CA SER A 13 -158.07 26.29 -99.85
C SER A 13 -156.98 25.23 -99.68
N SER A 14 -156.77 24.37 -100.68
CA SER A 14 -155.66 23.41 -100.72
C SER A 14 -154.31 24.11 -100.94
N LEU A 15 -154.29 25.18 -101.75
CA LEU A 15 -153.07 25.96 -101.99
C LEU A 15 -152.71 26.84 -100.79
N SER A 16 -153.70 27.40 -100.07
CA SER A 16 -153.42 28.17 -98.84
C SER A 16 -152.90 27.29 -97.72
N THR A 17 -153.43 26.07 -97.57
CA THR A 17 -152.92 25.09 -96.60
C THR A 17 -151.53 24.58 -97.00
N GLY A 18 -151.27 24.36 -98.29
CA GLY A 18 -149.94 24.02 -98.80
C GLY A 18 -148.89 25.13 -98.60
N LEU A 19 -149.26 26.38 -98.85
CA LEU A 19 -148.35 27.53 -98.70
C LEU A 19 -148.07 27.86 -97.22
N SER A 20 -149.07 27.75 -96.34
CA SER A 20 -148.87 27.89 -94.89
C SER A 20 -148.05 26.74 -94.29
N SER A 21 -148.20 25.52 -94.80
CA SER A 21 -147.35 24.38 -94.45
C SER A 21 -145.90 24.64 -94.88
N THR A 22 -145.69 25.13 -96.10
CA THR A 22 -144.36 25.50 -96.61
C THR A 22 -143.72 26.61 -95.79
N ASN A 23 -144.48 27.66 -95.45
CA ASN A 23 -143.97 28.74 -94.60
C ASN A 23 -143.61 28.26 -93.19
N SER A 24 -144.42 27.36 -92.62
CA SER A 24 -144.14 26.73 -91.32
C SER A 24 -142.90 25.83 -91.39
N SER A 25 -142.69 25.11 -92.50
CA SER A 25 -141.48 24.31 -92.74
C SER A 25 -140.24 25.18 -92.96
N VAL A 26 -140.35 26.33 -93.63
CA VAL A 26 -139.24 27.27 -93.82
C VAL A 26 -138.90 27.98 -92.51
N ALA A 27 -139.89 28.34 -91.71
CA ALA A 27 -139.69 28.92 -90.39
C ALA A 27 -139.07 27.90 -89.42
N SER A 28 -139.54 26.65 -89.44
CA SER A 28 -138.95 25.58 -88.62
C SER A 28 -137.54 25.23 -89.08
N LEU A 29 -137.29 25.18 -90.40
CA LEU A 29 -135.95 24.96 -90.94
C LEU A 29 -135.01 26.12 -90.61
N SER A 30 -135.47 27.38 -90.69
CA SER A 30 -134.68 28.56 -90.30
C SER A 30 -134.37 28.55 -88.81
N THR A 31 -135.36 28.18 -87.98
CA THR A 31 -135.18 28.05 -86.53
C THR A 31 -134.19 26.94 -86.22
N SER A 32 -134.37 25.74 -86.80
CA SER A 32 -133.45 24.60 -86.66
C SER A 32 -132.04 24.87 -87.19
N THR A 33 -131.91 25.65 -88.26
CA THR A 33 -130.60 26.04 -88.79
C THR A 33 -129.93 27.07 -87.87
N SER A 34 -130.68 28.04 -87.34
CA SER A 34 -130.16 29.03 -86.39
C SER A 34 -129.77 28.43 -85.04
N THR A 35 -130.56 27.48 -84.53
CA THR A 35 -130.25 26.76 -83.28
C THR A 35 -129.10 25.79 -83.50
N GLY A 36 -129.05 25.07 -84.63
CA GLY A 36 -127.92 24.23 -85.02
C GLY A 36 -126.61 25.02 -85.15
N LEU A 37 -126.65 26.18 -85.81
CA LEU A 37 -125.47 27.05 -85.96
C LEU A 37 -125.05 27.68 -84.63
N SER A 38 -126.00 28.04 -83.76
CA SER A 38 -125.70 28.55 -82.41
C SER A 38 -125.10 27.47 -81.51
N SER A 39 -125.61 26.23 -81.55
CA SER A 39 -125.03 25.08 -80.86
C SER A 39 -123.63 24.74 -81.38
N ALA A 40 -123.40 24.86 -82.69
CA ALA A 40 -122.07 24.71 -83.28
C ALA A 40 -121.12 25.82 -82.80
N ASN A 41 -121.56 27.08 -82.76
CA ASN A 41 -120.78 28.21 -82.27
C ASN A 41 -120.42 28.06 -80.77
N SER A 42 -121.37 27.60 -79.94
CA SER A 42 -121.13 27.29 -78.53
C SER A 42 -120.14 26.13 -78.35
N SER A 43 -120.20 25.13 -79.23
CA SER A 43 -119.26 23.99 -79.22
C SER A 43 -117.85 24.43 -79.64
N ILE A 44 -117.73 25.27 -80.66
CA ILE A 44 -116.47 25.86 -81.12
C ILE A 44 -115.87 26.77 -80.03
N THR A 45 -116.70 27.58 -79.37
CA THR A 45 -116.26 28.42 -78.25
C THR A 45 -115.77 27.57 -77.09
N SER A 46 -116.51 26.51 -76.72
CA SER A 46 -116.11 25.55 -75.68
C SER A 46 -114.80 24.83 -76.03
N LEU A 47 -114.62 24.48 -77.30
CA LEU A 47 -113.38 23.89 -77.79
C LEU A 47 -112.22 24.89 -77.74
N SER A 48 -112.44 26.15 -78.12
CA SER A 48 -111.43 27.23 -78.03
C SER A 48 -111.03 27.49 -76.58
N THR A 49 -111.98 27.50 -75.65
CA THR A 49 -111.68 27.61 -74.22
C THR A 49 -110.94 26.37 -73.73
N GLY A 50 -111.30 25.17 -74.18
CA GLY A 50 -110.61 23.93 -73.85
C GLY A 50 -109.16 23.90 -74.35
N VAL A 51 -108.93 24.34 -75.58
CA VAL A 51 -107.58 24.48 -76.18
C VAL A 51 -106.76 25.54 -75.43
N SER A 52 -107.39 26.66 -75.03
CA SER A 52 -106.72 27.70 -74.24
C SER A 52 -106.34 27.19 -72.85
N SER A 53 -107.25 26.49 -72.16
CA SER A 53 -106.98 25.84 -70.87
C SER A 53 -105.88 24.78 -71.00
N LEU A 54 -105.90 23.99 -72.06
CA LEU A 54 -104.85 23.01 -72.34
C LEU A 54 -103.50 23.69 -72.61
N SER A 55 -103.46 24.80 -73.34
CA SER A 55 -102.26 25.61 -73.57
C SER A 55 -101.71 26.17 -72.26
N THR A 56 -102.58 26.69 -71.38
CA THR A 56 -102.16 27.15 -70.06
C THR A 56 -101.65 26.01 -69.17
N GLY A 57 -102.33 24.86 -69.18
CA GLY A 57 -101.91 23.66 -68.44
C GLY A 57 -100.60 23.06 -68.95
N LEU A 58 -100.37 23.11 -70.26
CA LEU A 58 -99.10 22.71 -70.87
C LEU A 58 -97.98 23.70 -70.52
N SER A 59 -98.28 25.00 -70.50
CA SER A 59 -97.33 26.03 -70.10
C SER A 59 -96.93 25.91 -68.62
N THR A 60 -97.88 25.66 -67.71
CA THR A 60 -97.58 25.42 -66.29
C THR A 60 -96.80 24.13 -66.08
N THR A 61 -97.12 23.07 -66.84
CA THR A 61 -96.34 21.82 -66.85
C THR A 61 -94.91 22.07 -67.31
N ASN A 62 -94.71 22.81 -68.41
CA ASN A 62 -93.39 23.16 -68.93
C ASN A 62 -92.58 23.98 -67.93
N SER A 63 -93.19 24.98 -67.28
CA SER A 63 -92.56 25.78 -66.23
C SER A 63 -92.18 24.94 -65.00
N SER A 64 -93.04 23.98 -64.62
CA SER A 64 -92.78 23.07 -63.49
C SER A 64 -91.62 22.10 -63.81
N VAL A 65 -91.58 21.54 -65.02
CA VAL A 65 -90.48 20.69 -65.48
C VAL A 65 -89.17 21.47 -65.56
N THR A 66 -89.21 22.71 -66.05
CA THR A 66 -88.03 23.59 -66.11
C THR A 66 -87.51 23.92 -64.71
N SER A 67 -88.42 24.24 -63.79
CA SER A 67 -88.08 24.52 -62.39
C SER A 67 -87.47 23.29 -61.71
N LEU A 68 -88.08 22.11 -61.89
CA LEU A 68 -87.56 20.86 -61.35
C LEU A 68 -86.17 20.53 -61.92
N SER A 69 -85.99 20.66 -63.24
CA SER A 69 -84.69 20.44 -63.90
C SER A 69 -83.62 21.38 -63.36
N THR A 70 -83.97 22.65 -63.14
CA THR A 70 -83.07 23.66 -62.57
C THR A 70 -82.72 23.29 -61.13
N SER A 71 -83.70 22.95 -60.28
CA SER A 71 -83.48 22.54 -58.89
C SER A 71 -82.64 21.27 -58.77
N THR A 72 -82.86 20.28 -59.64
CA THR A 72 -82.05 19.06 -59.69
C THR A 72 -80.62 19.37 -60.11
N SER A 73 -80.42 20.22 -61.13
CA SER A 73 -79.09 20.66 -61.57
C SER A 73 -78.35 21.43 -60.48
N THR A 74 -79.00 22.38 -59.80
CA THR A 74 -78.38 23.12 -58.69
C THR A 74 -78.04 22.19 -57.54
N THR A 75 -78.92 21.25 -57.19
CA THR A 75 -78.65 20.28 -56.12
C THR A 75 -77.50 19.35 -56.48
N ALA A 76 -77.47 18.83 -57.70
CA ALA A 76 -76.37 18.00 -58.20
C ALA A 76 -75.05 18.77 -58.22
N SER A 77 -75.08 20.04 -58.64
CA SER A 77 -73.90 20.91 -58.62
C SER A 77 -73.41 21.15 -57.19
N SER A 78 -74.29 21.52 -56.26
CA SER A 78 -73.96 21.71 -54.84
C SER A 78 -73.41 20.45 -54.20
N LEU A 79 -73.97 19.28 -54.53
CA LEU A 79 -73.48 17.99 -54.04
C LEU A 79 -72.10 17.67 -54.65
N SER A 80 -71.89 17.94 -55.94
CA SER A 80 -70.59 17.74 -56.60
C SER A 80 -69.50 18.64 -56.02
N THR A 81 -69.83 19.91 -55.73
CA THR A 81 -68.91 20.84 -55.07
C THR A 81 -68.65 20.42 -53.63
N GLY A 82 -69.68 19.94 -52.91
CA GLY A 82 -69.55 19.41 -51.56
C GLY A 82 -68.66 18.18 -51.51
N LEU A 83 -68.86 17.22 -52.42
CA LEU A 83 -68.05 16.01 -52.51
C LEU A 83 -66.60 16.31 -52.91
N SER A 84 -66.39 17.22 -53.86
CA SER A 84 -65.04 17.65 -54.27
C SER A 84 -64.30 18.34 -53.13
N THR A 85 -65.01 19.15 -52.34
CA THR A 85 -64.48 19.78 -51.13
C THR A 85 -64.11 18.72 -50.09
N THR A 86 -64.98 17.74 -49.83
CA THR A 86 -64.69 16.60 -48.94
C THR A 86 -63.47 15.80 -49.41
N ASN A 87 -63.38 15.48 -50.70
CA ASN A 87 -62.26 14.74 -51.26
C ASN A 87 -60.93 15.51 -51.12
N SER A 88 -60.97 16.82 -51.33
CA SER A 88 -59.83 17.70 -51.12
C SER A 88 -59.42 17.72 -49.64
N ASN A 89 -60.38 17.85 -48.72
CA ASN A 89 -60.13 17.80 -47.28
C ASN A 89 -59.55 16.45 -46.83
N VAL A 90 -60.04 15.32 -47.36
CA VAL A 90 -59.50 13.99 -47.08
C VAL A 90 -58.07 13.84 -47.60
N THR A 91 -57.77 14.39 -48.78
CA THR A 91 -56.42 14.39 -49.36
C THR A 91 -55.47 15.27 -48.57
N SER A 92 -55.92 16.45 -48.13
CA SER A 92 -55.13 17.32 -47.25
C SER A 92 -54.89 16.65 -45.90
N LEU A 93 -55.90 16.00 -45.32
CA LEU A 93 -55.76 15.26 -44.07
C LEU A 93 -54.77 14.09 -44.21
N SER A 94 -54.83 13.31 -45.29
CA SER A 94 -53.88 12.22 -45.52
C SER A 94 -52.44 12.73 -45.68
N THR A 95 -52.27 13.88 -46.34
CA THR A 95 -50.98 14.55 -46.48
C THR A 95 -50.46 15.04 -45.13
N VAL A 96 -51.31 15.70 -44.33
CA VAL A 96 -50.96 16.18 -42.99
C VAL A 96 -50.59 15.01 -42.08
N VAL A 97 -51.41 13.95 -42.03
CA VAL A 97 -51.13 12.73 -41.23
C VAL A 97 -49.81 12.07 -41.63
N SER A 98 -49.51 12.04 -42.93
CA SER A 98 -48.23 11.51 -43.42
C SER A 98 -47.05 12.40 -43.03
N ALA A 99 -47.23 13.72 -43.07
CA ALA A 99 -46.20 14.70 -42.70
C ALA A 99 -45.98 14.82 -41.18
N THR A 100 -47.00 14.54 -40.35
CA THR A 100 -46.92 14.55 -38.88
C THR A 100 -46.40 13.25 -38.29
N ARG A 101 -46.01 12.26 -39.10
CA ARG A 101 -45.19 11.15 -38.63
C ARG A 101 -43.94 11.71 -37.93
N THR A 102 -43.57 11.11 -36.81
CA THR A 102 -42.42 11.54 -36.03
C THR A 102 -41.14 11.43 -36.85
N HIS A 103 -40.50 12.57 -37.18
CA HIS A 103 -39.28 12.60 -38.00
C HIS A 103 -38.00 12.36 -37.17
N TYR A 104 -37.97 12.83 -35.92
CA TYR A 104 -36.78 12.78 -35.05
C TYR A 104 -36.82 11.64 -34.01
N TYR A 105 -37.95 10.94 -33.88
CA TYR A 105 -38.13 9.81 -32.97
C TYR A 105 -38.76 8.66 -33.76
N SER A 106 -38.01 7.57 -33.96
CA SER A 106 -38.47 6.36 -34.64
C SER A 106 -38.04 5.14 -33.84
N VAL A 107 -39.00 4.27 -33.49
CA VAL A 107 -38.75 2.98 -32.87
C VAL A 107 -39.03 1.91 -33.94
N ASN A 108 -38.00 1.16 -34.31
CA ASN A 108 -38.16 0.05 -35.26
C ASN A 108 -38.44 -1.24 -34.46
N ASP A 109 -39.67 -1.72 -34.53
CA ASP A 109 -40.14 -2.95 -33.88
C ASP A 109 -40.05 -4.18 -34.81
N ASN A 110 -39.35 -4.06 -35.94
CA ASN A 110 -39.21 -5.08 -36.98
C ASN A 110 -40.57 -5.52 -37.57
N GLY A 111 -41.55 -4.63 -37.59
CA GLY A 111 -42.89 -4.86 -38.15
C GLY A 111 -43.81 -5.69 -37.26
N THR A 112 -43.37 -6.05 -36.04
CA THR A 112 -44.21 -6.69 -35.03
C THR A 112 -44.38 -5.74 -33.87
N GLN A 113 -45.63 -5.38 -33.57
CA GLN A 113 -45.93 -4.49 -32.45
C GLN A 113 -45.40 -5.08 -31.15
N GLN A 114 -44.47 -4.38 -30.53
CA GLN A 114 -43.93 -4.71 -29.21
C GLN A 114 -44.53 -3.79 -28.14
N GLY A 115 -44.12 -3.98 -26.87
CA GLY A 115 -44.54 -3.09 -25.79
C GLY A 115 -44.12 -1.63 -26.04
N ASN A 116 -44.82 -0.69 -25.38
CA ASN A 116 -44.67 0.75 -25.58
C ASN A 116 -45.00 1.25 -27.01
N TYR A 117 -45.63 0.44 -27.86
CA TYR A 117 -46.09 0.86 -29.20
C TYR A 117 -47.09 2.02 -29.16
N ASN A 118 -47.98 2.01 -28.15
CA ASN A 118 -48.93 3.10 -27.90
C ASN A 118 -48.35 4.27 -27.08
N ASN A 119 -47.04 4.26 -26.78
CA ASN A 119 -46.37 5.17 -25.85
C ASN A 119 -46.83 5.05 -24.37
N ASP A 120 -47.42 3.91 -24.00
CA ASP A 120 -47.91 3.65 -22.64
C ASP A 120 -46.80 3.28 -21.64
N GLY A 121 -45.54 3.24 -22.06
CA GLY A 121 -44.39 2.85 -21.23
C GLY A 121 -43.98 3.94 -20.22
N ALA A 122 -44.36 5.20 -20.45
CA ALA A 122 -44.13 6.30 -19.51
C ALA A 122 -45.25 6.35 -18.47
N THR A 123 -45.24 5.41 -17.51
CA THR A 123 -46.29 5.29 -16.49
C THR A 123 -46.08 6.20 -15.29
N GLY A 124 -44.85 6.70 -15.07
CA GLY A 124 -44.55 7.70 -14.05
C GLY A 124 -44.98 9.11 -14.46
N ILE A 125 -45.36 9.93 -13.47
CA ILE A 125 -45.65 11.36 -13.69
C ILE A 125 -44.39 12.06 -14.22
N ASN A 126 -44.52 12.83 -15.32
CA ASN A 126 -43.39 13.52 -15.98
C ASN A 126 -42.27 12.58 -16.49
N ALA A 127 -42.57 11.31 -16.75
CA ALA A 127 -41.59 10.35 -17.25
C ALA A 127 -41.42 10.38 -18.78
N LEU A 128 -40.29 9.85 -19.26
CA LEU A 128 -40.01 9.63 -20.68
C LEU A 128 -39.66 8.16 -20.92
N ALA A 129 -40.43 7.46 -21.77
CA ALA A 129 -40.13 6.09 -22.21
C ALA A 129 -40.02 6.04 -23.74
N ALA A 130 -38.81 5.78 -24.26
CA ALA A 130 -38.52 5.73 -25.69
C ALA A 130 -37.83 4.42 -26.08
N GLY A 131 -38.45 3.61 -26.93
CA GLY A 131 -37.93 2.31 -27.37
C GLY A 131 -38.96 1.18 -27.22
N THR A 132 -38.70 0.05 -27.89
CA THR A 132 -39.53 -1.15 -27.78
C THR A 132 -39.47 -1.71 -26.36
N ASN A 133 -40.61 -1.97 -25.75
CA ASN A 133 -40.68 -2.47 -24.37
C ASN A 133 -40.00 -1.55 -23.32
N ALA A 134 -39.70 -0.29 -23.64
CA ALA A 134 -39.15 0.66 -22.68
C ALA A 134 -40.21 1.01 -21.63
N THR A 135 -39.82 1.07 -20.35
CA THR A 135 -40.71 1.36 -19.22
C THR A 135 -40.06 2.39 -18.30
N ALA A 136 -40.70 3.53 -18.13
CA ALA A 136 -40.30 4.60 -17.21
C ALA A 136 -41.39 4.77 -16.15
N ALA A 137 -41.34 3.95 -15.10
CA ALA A 137 -42.38 3.85 -14.08
C ALA A 137 -42.18 4.82 -12.91
N GLY A 138 -40.95 5.30 -12.69
CA GLY A 138 -40.69 6.30 -11.66
C GLY A 138 -41.16 7.70 -12.05
N THR A 139 -41.59 8.50 -11.06
CA THR A 139 -41.83 9.94 -11.27
C THR A 139 -40.59 10.63 -11.81
N SER A 140 -40.71 11.46 -12.85
CA SER A 140 -39.61 12.17 -13.51
C SER A 140 -38.48 11.24 -14.00
N SER A 141 -38.79 9.99 -14.33
CA SER A 141 -37.80 9.01 -14.80
C SER A 141 -37.60 9.03 -16.32
N VAL A 142 -36.48 8.48 -16.79
CA VAL A 142 -36.13 8.41 -18.21
C VAL A 142 -35.69 7.00 -18.57
N ALA A 143 -36.40 6.33 -19.47
CA ALA A 143 -36.03 5.04 -20.06
C ALA A 143 -35.85 5.17 -21.58
N VAL A 144 -34.66 4.88 -22.09
CA VAL A 144 -34.34 4.99 -23.53
C VAL A 144 -33.61 3.73 -24.02
N GLY A 145 -34.24 2.95 -24.90
CA GLY A 145 -33.69 1.72 -25.50
C GLY A 145 -34.65 0.52 -25.42
N ASP A 146 -34.37 -0.55 -26.19
CA ASP A 146 -35.17 -1.78 -26.10
C ASP A 146 -35.08 -2.37 -24.69
N ARG A 147 -36.23 -2.60 -24.04
CA ARG A 147 -36.33 -3.11 -22.66
C ARG A 147 -35.62 -2.25 -21.59
N ALA A 148 -35.34 -0.97 -21.85
CA ALA A 148 -34.86 -0.07 -20.82
C ALA A 148 -35.93 0.10 -19.72
N ASN A 149 -35.55 -0.05 -18.44
CA ASN A 149 -36.45 0.00 -17.30
C ASN A 149 -35.95 1.02 -16.26
N ALA A 150 -36.64 2.15 -16.15
CA ALA A 150 -36.40 3.18 -15.14
C ALA A 150 -37.53 3.14 -14.10
N ALA A 151 -37.40 2.26 -13.10
CA ALA A 151 -38.47 1.99 -12.13
C ALA A 151 -38.45 2.95 -10.92
N GLY A 152 -37.28 3.50 -10.57
CA GLY A 152 -37.14 4.43 -9.45
C GLY A 152 -37.52 5.86 -9.78
N ALA A 153 -38.00 6.64 -8.80
CA ALA A 153 -38.25 8.07 -8.96
C ALA A 153 -36.95 8.82 -9.34
N SER A 154 -37.00 9.73 -10.30
CA SER A 154 -35.86 10.46 -10.86
C SER A 154 -34.73 9.57 -11.39
N SER A 155 -35.03 8.32 -11.77
CA SER A 155 -34.04 7.38 -12.30
C SER A 155 -33.84 7.53 -13.81
N VAL A 156 -32.68 7.07 -14.30
CA VAL A 156 -32.30 7.13 -15.72
C VAL A 156 -31.80 5.76 -16.18
N ALA A 157 -32.47 5.12 -17.13
CA ALA A 157 -32.06 3.89 -17.79
C ALA A 157 -31.85 4.12 -19.29
N VAL A 158 -30.62 3.99 -19.79
CA VAL A 158 -30.30 4.22 -21.21
C VAL A 158 -29.49 3.05 -21.76
N GLY A 159 -30.05 2.34 -22.75
CA GLY A 159 -29.43 1.18 -23.40
C GLY A 159 -30.35 -0.03 -23.45
N ASN A 160 -29.99 -1.02 -24.28
CA ASN A 160 -30.76 -2.26 -24.39
C ASN A 160 -30.73 -3.03 -23.06
N GLY A 161 -31.89 -3.22 -22.43
CA GLY A 161 -32.03 -3.91 -21.14
C GLY A 161 -31.43 -3.18 -19.94
N ALA A 162 -31.10 -1.89 -20.05
CA ALA A 162 -30.62 -1.11 -18.91
C ALA A 162 -31.71 -1.04 -17.82
N ASN A 163 -31.35 -1.23 -16.55
CA ASN A 163 -32.28 -1.33 -15.42
C ASN A 163 -31.86 -0.40 -14.28
N ALA A 164 -32.54 0.72 -14.12
CA ALA A 164 -32.39 1.68 -13.03
C ALA A 164 -33.58 1.51 -12.06
N ALA A 165 -33.43 0.60 -11.09
CA ALA A 165 -34.53 0.19 -10.21
C ALA A 165 -34.70 1.10 -8.99
N GLY A 166 -33.63 1.73 -8.52
CA GLY A 166 -33.62 2.56 -7.31
C GLY A 166 -33.95 4.03 -7.56
N GLY A 167 -34.39 4.75 -6.53
CA GLY A 167 -34.63 6.20 -6.63
C GLY A 167 -33.33 6.97 -6.93
N SER A 168 -33.38 7.94 -7.83
CA SER A 168 -32.21 8.71 -8.31
C SER A 168 -31.06 7.83 -8.82
N SER A 169 -31.34 6.60 -9.25
CA SER A 169 -30.33 5.69 -9.80
C SER A 169 -30.13 5.93 -11.30
N VAL A 170 -28.95 5.60 -11.82
CA VAL A 170 -28.59 5.81 -13.22
C VAL A 170 -27.93 4.54 -13.76
N ALA A 171 -28.53 3.94 -14.78
CA ALA A 171 -28.02 2.77 -15.51
C ALA A 171 -27.85 3.12 -16.99
N ILE A 172 -26.60 3.18 -17.48
CA ILE A 172 -26.28 3.54 -18.87
C ILE A 172 -25.41 2.46 -19.49
N GLY A 173 -25.93 1.73 -20.47
CA GLY A 173 -25.23 0.65 -21.17
C GLY A 173 -26.10 -0.57 -21.42
N ASN A 174 -25.67 -1.48 -22.28
CA ASN A 174 -26.39 -2.73 -22.52
C ASN A 174 -26.41 -3.57 -21.24
N ALA A 175 -27.60 -3.91 -20.76
CA ALA A 175 -27.82 -4.65 -19.52
C ALA A 175 -27.11 -4.05 -18.28
N ALA A 176 -26.85 -2.73 -18.26
CA ALA A 176 -26.38 -2.05 -17.07
C ALA A 176 -27.47 -2.09 -15.98
N THR A 177 -27.09 -2.36 -14.73
CA THR A 177 -28.03 -2.48 -13.61
C THR A 177 -27.62 -1.58 -12.45
N ALA A 178 -28.47 -0.61 -12.12
CA ALA A 178 -28.38 0.21 -10.93
C ALA A 178 -29.57 -0.13 -10.01
N GLY A 179 -29.33 -0.98 -9.01
CA GLY A 179 -30.38 -1.62 -8.21
C GLY A 179 -31.00 -0.70 -7.15
N PRO A 180 -30.23 -0.25 -6.14
CA PRO A 180 -30.75 0.54 -5.04
C PRO A 180 -30.67 2.06 -5.29
N THR A 181 -31.19 2.83 -4.33
CA THR A 181 -31.23 4.30 -4.37
C THR A 181 -29.83 4.90 -4.54
N GLN A 182 -29.72 5.91 -5.42
CA GLN A 182 -28.49 6.63 -5.77
C GLN A 182 -27.36 5.76 -6.35
N ALA A 183 -27.65 4.54 -6.80
CA ALA A 183 -26.66 3.72 -7.49
C ALA A 183 -26.38 4.24 -8.91
N LEU A 184 -25.12 4.17 -9.35
CA LEU A 184 -24.67 4.58 -10.68
C LEU A 184 -23.98 3.40 -11.38
N ALA A 185 -24.53 2.90 -12.47
CA ALA A 185 -23.94 1.87 -13.32
C ALA A 185 -23.76 2.40 -14.75
N ILE A 186 -22.51 2.50 -15.23
CA ILE A 186 -22.21 2.93 -16.61
C ILE A 186 -21.30 1.89 -17.28
N GLY A 187 -21.78 1.27 -18.36
CA GLY A 187 -21.06 0.28 -19.16
C GLY A 187 -21.89 -0.97 -19.41
N THR A 188 -21.53 -1.74 -20.43
CA THR A 188 -22.18 -3.03 -20.72
C THR A 188 -22.04 -3.97 -19.53
N LEU A 189 -23.15 -4.50 -19.02
CA LEU A 189 -23.21 -5.38 -17.83
C LEU A 189 -22.65 -4.76 -16.55
N ALA A 190 -22.45 -3.43 -16.49
CA ALA A 190 -22.05 -2.76 -15.26
C ALA A 190 -23.15 -2.94 -14.20
N THR A 191 -22.77 -3.30 -12.98
CA THR A 191 -23.70 -3.63 -11.90
C THR A 191 -23.36 -2.85 -10.63
N ALA A 192 -24.24 -1.93 -10.25
CA ALA A 192 -24.20 -1.19 -8.99
C ALA A 192 -25.36 -1.66 -8.11
N SER A 193 -25.05 -2.56 -7.16
CA SER A 193 -26.04 -3.24 -6.30
C SER A 193 -26.01 -2.78 -4.84
N GLY A 194 -24.99 -2.00 -4.44
CA GLY A 194 -24.95 -1.36 -3.13
C GLY A 194 -25.61 0.03 -3.14
N THR A 195 -26.22 0.44 -2.03
CA THR A 195 -26.78 1.80 -1.90
C THR A 195 -25.70 2.85 -2.15
N GLN A 196 -25.98 3.88 -2.94
CA GLN A 196 -25.00 4.92 -3.33
C GLN A 196 -23.72 4.38 -4.02
N SER A 197 -23.73 3.14 -4.50
CA SER A 197 -22.56 2.55 -5.16
C SER A 197 -22.38 3.07 -6.59
N THR A 198 -21.13 3.06 -7.07
CA THR A 198 -20.77 3.51 -8.41
C THR A 198 -19.98 2.42 -9.13
N ALA A 199 -20.50 1.89 -10.24
CA ALA A 199 -19.84 0.94 -11.12
C ALA A 199 -19.67 1.55 -12.52
N ILE A 200 -18.44 1.81 -12.96
CA ILE A 200 -18.14 2.39 -14.29
C ILE A 200 -17.14 1.48 -15.02
N GLY A 201 -17.57 0.93 -16.15
CA GLY A 201 -16.77 0.02 -16.99
C GLY A 201 -17.56 -1.23 -17.38
N SER A 202 -17.14 -1.88 -18.47
CA SER A 202 -17.77 -3.14 -18.89
C SER A 202 -17.64 -4.19 -17.79
N ALA A 203 -18.77 -4.74 -17.35
CA ALA A 203 -18.86 -5.70 -16.25
C ALA A 203 -18.16 -5.26 -14.95
N ALA A 204 -18.13 -3.95 -14.66
CA ALA A 204 -17.75 -3.44 -13.34
C ALA A 204 -18.83 -3.82 -12.30
N HIS A 205 -18.43 -4.17 -11.08
CA HIS A 205 -19.31 -4.62 -10.01
C HIS A 205 -19.04 -3.83 -8.71
N ALA A 206 -19.99 -2.97 -8.33
CA ALA A 206 -19.98 -2.30 -7.03
C ALA A 206 -21.14 -2.84 -6.18
N THR A 207 -20.87 -3.78 -5.27
CA THR A 207 -21.92 -4.48 -4.50
C THR A 207 -22.03 -4.02 -3.05
N GLY A 208 -20.98 -3.43 -2.48
CA GLY A 208 -21.03 -2.82 -1.16
C GLY A 208 -21.72 -1.45 -1.16
N GLY A 209 -22.27 -1.04 -0.02
CA GLY A 209 -22.76 0.32 0.19
C GLY A 209 -21.64 1.34 0.03
N ASP A 210 -21.92 2.47 -0.63
CA ASP A 210 -20.93 3.51 -0.95
C ASP A 210 -19.68 3.00 -1.71
N ALA A 211 -19.73 1.80 -2.30
CA ALA A 211 -18.60 1.21 -2.98
C ALA A 211 -18.38 1.82 -4.37
N ILE A 212 -17.12 1.92 -4.80
CA ILE A 212 -16.75 2.52 -6.09
C ILE A 212 -15.91 1.50 -6.88
N ALA A 213 -16.41 1.03 -8.02
CA ALA A 213 -15.71 0.16 -8.95
C ALA A 213 -15.56 0.84 -10.32
N ILE A 214 -14.33 1.20 -10.71
CA ILE A 214 -14.04 1.90 -11.97
C ILE A 214 -12.99 1.13 -12.77
N GLY A 215 -13.40 0.55 -13.90
CA GLY A 215 -12.58 -0.27 -14.78
C GLY A 215 -13.32 -1.51 -15.28
N GLN A 216 -12.87 -2.09 -16.40
CA GLN A 216 -13.43 -3.35 -16.89
C GLN A 216 -13.20 -4.47 -15.86
N PHE A 217 -14.26 -5.18 -15.47
CA PHE A 217 -14.22 -6.18 -14.39
C PHE A 217 -13.71 -5.66 -13.03
N ALA A 218 -13.67 -4.35 -12.78
CA ALA A 218 -13.37 -3.83 -11.45
C ALA A 218 -14.46 -4.28 -10.47
N ALA A 219 -14.08 -4.68 -9.26
CA ALA A 219 -14.97 -5.26 -8.28
C ALA A 219 -14.74 -4.64 -6.89
N ALA A 220 -15.67 -3.80 -6.45
CA ALA A 220 -15.72 -3.23 -5.11
C ALA A 220 -16.86 -3.91 -4.34
N LEU A 221 -16.52 -4.98 -3.62
CA LEU A 221 -17.49 -5.97 -3.15
C LEU A 221 -18.02 -5.72 -1.73
N ALA A 222 -17.33 -4.88 -0.96
CA ALA A 222 -17.65 -4.60 0.43
C ALA A 222 -17.97 -3.11 0.66
N ASP A 223 -18.57 -2.79 1.80
CA ASP A 223 -18.98 -1.41 2.12
C ASP A 223 -17.78 -0.46 2.16
N ASN A 224 -17.98 0.75 1.61
CA ASN A 224 -16.97 1.81 1.48
C ASN A 224 -15.67 1.36 0.76
N SER A 225 -15.71 0.26 0.00
CA SER A 225 -14.55 -0.23 -0.74
C SER A 225 -14.39 0.51 -2.08
N SER A 226 -13.15 0.61 -2.55
CA SER A 226 -12.81 1.30 -3.80
C SER A 226 -11.90 0.43 -4.66
N ALA A 227 -12.33 0.12 -5.88
CA ALA A 227 -11.56 -0.64 -6.87
C ALA A 227 -11.40 0.20 -8.16
N PHE A 228 -10.17 0.61 -8.47
CA PHE A 228 -9.83 1.40 -9.65
C PHE A 228 -8.81 0.66 -10.52
N GLY A 229 -9.16 0.39 -11.77
CA GLY A 229 -8.34 -0.35 -12.73
C GLY A 229 -9.02 -1.62 -13.22
N ALA A 230 -8.64 -2.10 -14.40
CA ALA A 230 -9.22 -3.33 -14.94
C ALA A 230 -8.90 -4.51 -14.01
N SER A 231 -9.91 -5.31 -13.68
CA SER A 231 -9.83 -6.43 -12.73
C SER A 231 -9.31 -6.06 -11.32
N ALA A 232 -9.33 -4.79 -10.92
CA ALA A 232 -9.06 -4.41 -9.54
C ALA A 232 -10.13 -5.00 -8.61
N LEU A 233 -9.74 -5.56 -7.48
CA LEU A 233 -10.62 -6.23 -6.52
C LEU A 233 -10.43 -5.63 -5.13
N ALA A 234 -11.45 -4.93 -4.63
CA ALA A 234 -11.53 -4.50 -3.24
C ALA A 234 -12.66 -5.29 -2.55
N SER A 235 -12.30 -6.32 -1.78
CA SER A 235 -13.27 -7.22 -1.13
C SER A 235 -13.32 -7.10 0.39
N GLY A 236 -12.39 -6.35 0.99
CA GLY A 236 -12.48 -5.97 2.40
C GLY A 236 -13.32 -4.70 2.59
N VAL A 237 -14.00 -4.59 3.73
CA VAL A 237 -14.69 -3.34 4.12
C VAL A 237 -13.66 -2.20 4.13
N THR A 238 -14.03 -1.02 3.63
CA THR A 238 -13.12 0.15 3.47
C THR A 238 -11.83 -0.10 2.66
N ALA A 239 -11.71 -1.25 1.99
CA ALA A 239 -10.49 -1.61 1.27
C ALA A 239 -10.32 -0.78 -0.01
N SER A 240 -9.08 -0.50 -0.38
CA SER A 240 -8.72 0.30 -1.55
C SER A 240 -7.78 -0.49 -2.47
N ALA A 241 -8.22 -0.81 -3.68
CA ALA A 241 -7.44 -1.47 -4.71
C ALA A 241 -7.29 -0.56 -5.93
N PHE A 242 -6.09 -0.05 -6.19
CA PHE A 242 -5.77 0.85 -7.29
C PHE A 242 -4.67 0.27 -8.18
N GLY A 243 -5.03 -0.12 -9.40
CA GLY A 243 -4.14 -0.72 -10.39
C GLY A 243 -4.79 -1.91 -11.10
N ASN A 244 -4.31 -2.23 -12.31
CA ASN A 244 -4.78 -3.43 -13.02
C ASN A 244 -4.46 -4.69 -12.19
N GLY A 245 -5.49 -5.48 -11.87
CA GLY A 245 -5.36 -6.67 -11.03
C GLY A 245 -4.95 -6.41 -9.57
N ALA A 246 -4.98 -5.15 -9.09
CA ALA A 246 -4.73 -4.86 -7.68
C ALA A 246 -5.79 -5.54 -6.81
N THR A 247 -5.38 -6.16 -5.71
CA THR A 247 -6.27 -6.92 -4.81
C THR A 247 -6.13 -6.43 -3.38
N ALA A 248 -7.18 -5.86 -2.81
CA ALA A 248 -7.28 -5.46 -1.41
C ALA A 248 -8.42 -6.25 -0.74
N SER A 249 -8.08 -7.35 -0.08
CA SER A 249 -9.06 -8.29 0.50
C SER A 249 -9.17 -8.23 2.02
N GLY A 250 -8.17 -7.68 2.70
CA GLY A 250 -8.28 -7.40 4.13
C GLY A 250 -9.19 -6.21 4.41
N ASN A 251 -9.87 -6.21 5.55
CA ASN A 251 -10.61 -5.02 6.00
C ASN A 251 -9.61 -3.87 6.22
N GLY A 252 -9.92 -2.67 5.73
CA GLY A 252 -9.02 -1.51 5.74
C GLY A 252 -7.74 -1.68 4.91
N ALA A 253 -7.63 -2.74 4.09
CA ALA A 253 -6.42 -3.00 3.32
C ALA A 253 -6.28 -2.06 2.12
N SER A 254 -5.04 -1.77 1.75
CA SER A 254 -4.69 -0.84 0.69
C SER A 254 -3.70 -1.48 -0.28
N ALA A 255 -4.07 -1.66 -1.54
CA ALA A 255 -3.23 -2.18 -2.60
C ALA A 255 -3.09 -1.16 -3.74
N PHE A 256 -1.90 -0.58 -3.91
CA PHE A 256 -1.59 0.44 -4.91
C PHE A 256 -0.50 -0.05 -5.86
N GLY A 257 -0.85 -0.30 -7.12
CA GLY A 257 0.05 -0.77 -8.18
C GLY A 257 -0.53 -1.96 -8.96
N VAL A 258 -0.02 -2.19 -10.16
CA VAL A 258 -0.42 -3.36 -10.98
C VAL A 258 -0.10 -4.64 -10.22
N ALA A 259 -1.11 -5.49 -10.02
CA ALA A 259 -1.04 -6.73 -9.25
C ALA A 259 -0.54 -6.57 -7.79
N ALA A 260 -0.64 -5.37 -7.19
CA ALA A 260 -0.40 -5.21 -5.76
C ALA A 260 -1.45 -6.01 -4.96
N SER A 261 -1.05 -6.63 -3.86
CA SER A 261 -1.90 -7.53 -3.08
C SER A 261 -1.82 -7.23 -1.58
N ALA A 262 -2.93 -6.82 -0.98
CA ALA A 262 -3.06 -6.55 0.45
C ALA A 262 -4.21 -7.41 1.03
N THR A 263 -3.90 -8.53 1.68
CA THR A 263 -4.89 -9.58 1.97
C THR A 263 -5.29 -9.70 3.44
N THR A 264 -4.51 -9.12 4.37
CA THR A 264 -4.78 -9.15 5.81
C THR A 264 -5.33 -7.81 6.32
N LEU A 265 -5.95 -7.81 7.51
CA LEU A 265 -6.50 -6.62 8.15
C LEU A 265 -5.47 -5.47 8.18
N ASN A 266 -5.86 -4.28 7.71
CA ASN A 266 -5.03 -3.06 7.66
C ASN A 266 -3.70 -3.22 6.91
N ALA A 267 -3.56 -4.23 6.04
CA ALA A 267 -2.36 -4.42 5.25
C ALA A 267 -2.21 -3.34 4.16
N THR A 268 -0.99 -2.94 3.87
CA THR A 268 -0.68 -1.95 2.83
C THR A 268 0.35 -2.50 1.86
N ALA A 269 0.02 -2.63 0.59
CA ALA A 269 0.92 -3.00 -0.48
C ALA A 269 1.05 -1.86 -1.50
N ILE A 270 2.23 -1.28 -1.65
CA ILE A 270 2.51 -0.17 -2.56
C ILE A 270 3.64 -0.56 -3.51
N GLY A 271 3.33 -0.69 -4.79
CA GLY A 271 4.26 -1.08 -5.85
C GLY A 271 3.71 -2.24 -6.69
N SER A 272 4.15 -2.33 -7.94
CA SER A 272 3.71 -3.43 -8.81
C SER A 272 4.16 -4.79 -8.25
N GLY A 273 3.21 -5.71 -8.09
CA GLY A 273 3.46 -7.02 -7.48
C GLY A 273 3.91 -6.99 -6.02
N ALA A 274 3.72 -5.88 -5.30
CA ALA A 274 3.94 -5.83 -3.86
C ALA A 274 2.89 -6.68 -3.14
N THR A 275 3.29 -7.46 -2.14
CA THR A 275 2.41 -8.39 -1.42
C THR A 275 2.53 -8.19 0.09
N ALA A 276 1.47 -7.70 0.72
CA ALA A 276 1.31 -7.60 2.16
C ALA A 276 0.17 -8.53 2.60
N GLY A 277 0.49 -9.60 3.32
CA GLY A 277 -0.52 -10.63 3.57
C GLY A 277 -0.19 -11.68 4.62
N VAL A 278 0.82 -11.46 5.46
CA VAL A 278 1.24 -12.44 6.46
C VAL A 278 0.64 -12.12 7.83
N SER A 279 0.62 -10.86 8.22
CA SER A 279 0.09 -10.40 9.51
C SER A 279 -0.78 -9.15 9.35
N ALA A 280 -1.63 -8.87 10.33
CA ALA A 280 -2.44 -7.66 10.34
C ALA A 280 -1.53 -6.43 10.49
N GLY A 281 -1.75 -5.39 9.69
CA GLY A 281 -0.91 -4.17 9.68
C GLY A 281 0.42 -4.31 8.97
N ASP A 282 0.59 -5.34 8.14
CA ASP A 282 1.76 -5.52 7.28
C ASP A 282 1.88 -4.40 6.23
N VAL A 283 3.10 -3.98 5.94
CA VAL A 283 3.38 -3.00 4.87
C VAL A 283 4.43 -3.56 3.90
N ALA A 284 4.06 -3.76 2.64
CA ALA A 284 4.99 -4.05 1.55
C ALA A 284 5.21 -2.78 0.72
N LEU A 285 6.43 -2.26 0.70
CA LEU A 285 6.79 -1.01 0.03
C LEU A 285 7.81 -1.24 -1.09
N GLY A 286 7.42 -0.91 -2.32
CA GLY A 286 8.22 -1.09 -3.54
C GLY A 286 7.78 -2.29 -4.39
N ALA A 287 8.12 -2.25 -5.67
CA ALA A 287 7.75 -3.30 -6.62
C ALA A 287 8.33 -4.67 -6.22
N GLY A 288 7.48 -5.70 -6.21
CA GLY A 288 7.86 -7.06 -5.81
C GLY A 288 8.28 -7.23 -4.35
N SER A 289 8.04 -6.23 -3.47
CA SER A 289 8.26 -6.37 -2.04
C SER A 289 7.25 -7.33 -1.43
N VAL A 290 7.67 -8.19 -0.52
CA VAL A 290 6.81 -9.21 0.10
C VAL A 290 7.02 -9.17 1.61
N THR A 291 5.92 -9.11 2.38
CA THR A 291 6.01 -9.23 3.85
C THR A 291 6.27 -10.67 4.29
N ALA A 292 6.86 -10.82 5.47
CA ALA A 292 7.12 -12.09 6.11
C ALA A 292 6.55 -12.05 7.54
N ALA A 293 6.53 -13.20 8.23
CA ALA A 293 6.07 -13.23 9.62
C ALA A 293 6.94 -12.30 10.50
N PRO A 294 6.35 -11.53 11.43
CA PRO A 294 7.10 -10.80 12.43
C PRO A 294 8.07 -11.73 13.18
N ASN A 295 9.28 -11.23 13.46
CA ASN A 295 10.32 -12.02 14.13
C ASN A 295 10.65 -11.43 15.51
N PRO A 296 9.96 -11.86 16.58
CA PRO A 296 10.24 -11.42 17.95
C PRO A 296 11.69 -11.72 18.35
N THR A 297 12.46 -10.67 18.62
CA THR A 297 13.88 -10.79 18.96
C THR A 297 14.13 -10.04 20.27
N ALA A 298 13.87 -10.71 21.40
CA ALA A 298 13.98 -10.08 22.72
C ALA A 298 15.43 -9.95 23.22
N THR A 299 16.33 -10.82 22.74
CA THR A 299 17.71 -10.87 23.21
C THR A 299 18.67 -11.28 22.10
N GLY A 300 19.96 -11.03 22.31
CA GLY A 300 21.05 -11.61 21.54
C GLY A 300 22.28 -11.84 22.41
N THR A 301 23.04 -12.91 22.12
CA THR A 301 24.23 -13.28 22.89
C THR A 301 25.50 -12.97 22.09
N ILE A 302 26.39 -12.18 22.68
CA ILE A 302 27.68 -11.81 22.08
C ILE A 302 28.78 -12.15 23.09
N GLY A 303 29.73 -13.01 22.71
CA GLY A 303 30.83 -13.41 23.61
C GLY A 303 30.36 -14.09 24.92
N GLY A 304 29.21 -14.76 24.90
CA GLY A 304 28.61 -15.39 26.08
C GLY A 304 27.78 -14.46 26.98
N VAL A 305 27.73 -13.16 26.68
CA VAL A 305 26.89 -12.18 27.40
C VAL A 305 25.59 -11.98 26.66
N THR A 306 24.46 -12.10 27.35
CA THR A 306 23.12 -11.85 26.81
C THR A 306 22.73 -10.39 26.95
N TYR A 307 22.32 -9.78 25.85
CA TYR A 307 21.82 -8.42 25.76
C TYR A 307 20.32 -8.46 25.49
N THR A 308 19.55 -7.59 26.17
CA THR A 308 18.12 -7.42 25.96
C THR A 308 17.85 -6.29 24.97
N TYR A 309 16.88 -6.45 24.09
CA TYR A 309 16.50 -5.45 23.09
C TYR A 309 15.11 -4.85 23.39
N ALA A 310 14.96 -3.56 23.09
CA ALA A 310 13.65 -2.91 23.05
C ALA A 310 12.86 -3.38 21.81
N GLY A 311 11.53 -3.20 21.82
CA GLY A 311 10.68 -3.58 20.68
C GLY A 311 10.60 -5.09 20.42
N SER A 312 10.76 -5.91 21.46
CA SER A 312 10.93 -7.37 21.37
C SER A 312 9.76 -8.15 20.77
N ASN A 313 8.57 -7.55 20.67
CA ASN A 313 7.34 -8.23 20.28
C ASN A 313 6.59 -7.50 19.14
N PRO A 314 7.18 -7.40 17.93
CA PRO A 314 6.51 -6.79 16.79
C PRO A 314 5.28 -7.60 16.38
N THR A 315 4.19 -6.90 16.02
CA THR A 315 2.93 -7.51 15.58
C THR A 315 2.78 -7.56 14.06
N SER A 316 3.57 -6.77 13.33
CA SER A 316 3.61 -6.70 11.86
C SER A 316 5.00 -6.30 11.39
N VAL A 317 5.22 -6.30 10.07
CA VAL A 317 6.49 -5.85 9.46
C VAL A 317 6.27 -4.83 8.36
N VAL A 318 7.27 -3.97 8.17
CA VAL A 318 7.45 -3.21 6.94
C VAL A 318 8.54 -3.89 6.12
N SER A 319 8.18 -4.40 4.94
CA SER A 319 9.12 -4.99 3.99
C SER A 319 9.40 -4.03 2.84
N VAL A 320 10.68 -3.77 2.58
CA VAL A 320 11.15 -2.96 1.44
C VAL A 320 11.65 -3.80 0.28
N GLY A 321 11.48 -5.13 0.33
CA GLY A 321 11.97 -6.04 -0.70
C GLY A 321 11.54 -7.48 -0.46
N LYS A 322 12.37 -8.42 -0.91
CA LYS A 322 12.21 -9.86 -0.65
C LYS A 322 13.59 -10.51 -0.63
N PRO A 323 13.73 -11.74 -0.11
CA PRO A 323 15.01 -12.45 -0.12
C PRO A 323 15.65 -12.50 -1.53
N GLY A 324 16.92 -12.10 -1.62
CA GLY A 324 17.68 -11.99 -2.87
C GLY A 324 17.32 -10.78 -3.74
N SER A 325 16.50 -9.85 -3.23
CA SER A 325 16.11 -8.60 -3.89
C SER A 325 15.88 -7.51 -2.83
N GLU A 326 16.80 -7.40 -1.90
CA GLU A 326 16.79 -6.41 -0.81
C GLU A 326 17.02 -4.99 -1.36
N ARG A 327 16.54 -3.99 -0.60
CA ARG A 327 16.75 -2.58 -0.92
C ARG A 327 17.49 -1.90 0.22
N GLN A 328 18.34 -0.94 -0.15
CA GLN A 328 18.90 -0.01 0.82
C GLN A 328 17.81 0.97 1.28
N ILE A 329 17.84 1.31 2.57
CA ILE A 329 17.07 2.43 3.12
C ILE A 329 18.07 3.58 3.32
N THR A 330 18.02 4.57 2.45
CA THR A 330 18.98 5.68 2.42
C THR A 330 18.43 6.93 3.14
N ASN A 331 19.31 7.87 3.50
CA ASN A 331 18.96 9.11 4.20
C ASN A 331 18.33 8.90 5.59
N VAL A 332 18.74 7.83 6.27
CA VAL A 332 18.36 7.55 7.66
C VAL A 332 19.22 8.41 8.58
N ALA A 333 18.60 9.35 9.29
CA ALA A 333 19.25 10.14 10.33
C ALA A 333 19.78 9.23 11.45
N ALA A 334 20.74 9.71 12.25
CA ALA A 334 21.28 8.92 13.36
C ALA A 334 20.19 8.68 14.41
N GLY A 335 19.90 7.40 14.70
CA GLY A 335 18.93 7.02 15.72
C GLY A 335 19.47 7.19 17.13
N GLN A 336 18.60 7.31 18.14
CA GLN A 336 19.05 7.33 19.52
C GLN A 336 19.68 6.00 19.93
N VAL A 337 20.80 6.05 20.65
CA VAL A 337 21.51 4.86 21.17
C VAL A 337 21.31 4.79 22.68
N THR A 338 20.15 4.26 23.09
CA THR A 338 19.75 4.08 24.50
C THR A 338 19.08 2.73 24.69
N ALA A 339 18.93 2.26 25.94
CA ALA A 339 18.38 0.94 26.25
C ALA A 339 16.93 0.71 25.78
N SER A 340 16.15 1.79 25.62
CA SER A 340 14.74 1.74 25.22
C SER A 340 14.50 2.21 23.78
N SER A 341 15.55 2.57 23.03
CA SER A 341 15.40 3.11 21.68
C SER A 341 14.87 2.05 20.70
N THR A 342 13.98 2.47 19.81
CA THR A 342 13.48 1.66 18.68
C THR A 342 13.76 2.33 17.34
N ASP A 343 14.67 3.32 17.34
CA ASP A 343 15.10 4.02 16.13
C ASP A 343 15.98 3.11 15.26
N ALA A 344 15.92 3.29 13.95
CA ALA A 344 16.87 2.65 13.04
C ALA A 344 18.29 3.23 13.25
N ILE A 345 19.30 2.36 13.18
CA ILE A 345 20.71 2.75 13.23
C ILE A 345 21.24 2.93 11.82
N ASN A 346 21.93 4.05 11.56
CA ASN A 346 22.56 4.27 10.27
C ASN A 346 24.04 3.82 10.24
N GLY A 347 24.63 3.81 9.04
CA GLY A 347 26.01 3.34 8.85
C GLY A 347 27.07 4.15 9.62
N SER A 348 26.86 5.44 9.85
CA SER A 348 27.83 6.28 10.57
C SER A 348 27.94 5.93 12.06
N GLN A 349 26.84 5.51 12.68
CA GLN A 349 26.82 5.08 14.07
C GLN A 349 27.55 3.74 14.25
N LEU A 350 27.29 2.78 13.35
CA LEU A 350 28.01 1.51 13.34
C LEU A 350 29.51 1.71 13.08
N TYR A 351 29.86 2.62 12.16
CA TYR A 351 31.24 2.99 11.90
C TYR A 351 31.93 3.58 13.14
N ALA A 352 31.27 4.48 13.88
CA ALA A 352 31.80 5.03 15.13
C ALA A 352 32.06 3.94 16.19
N THR A 353 31.14 2.98 16.34
CA THR A 353 31.34 1.81 17.21
C THR A 353 32.55 0.98 16.79
N ASN A 354 32.72 0.73 15.48
CA ASN A 354 33.87 -0.01 14.96
C ASN A 354 35.21 0.71 15.22
N LEU A 355 35.24 2.05 15.13
CA LEU A 355 36.41 2.84 15.51
C LEU A 355 36.75 2.70 16.99
N ALA A 356 35.74 2.69 17.87
CA ALA A 356 35.93 2.49 19.30
C ALA A 356 36.48 1.07 19.60
N VAL A 357 35.96 0.03 18.94
CA VAL A 357 36.47 -1.35 19.07
C VAL A 357 37.90 -1.47 18.55
N GLY A 358 38.23 -0.85 17.42
CA GLY A 358 39.60 -0.82 16.90
C GLY A 358 40.59 -0.15 17.86
N SER A 359 40.17 0.93 18.52
CA SER A 359 40.95 1.63 19.54
C SER A 359 41.18 0.76 20.78
N LEU A 360 40.14 0.03 21.21
CA LEU A 360 40.24 -0.94 22.31
C LEU A 360 41.21 -2.08 21.98
N SER A 361 41.12 -2.64 20.76
CA SER A 361 42.02 -3.69 20.29
C SER A 361 43.49 -3.26 20.32
N THR A 362 43.76 -2.02 19.90
CA THR A 362 45.11 -1.43 19.95
C THR A 362 45.60 -1.30 21.40
N THR A 363 44.73 -0.82 22.31
CA THR A 363 45.05 -0.68 23.74
C THR A 363 45.34 -2.03 24.40
N VAL A 364 44.54 -3.05 24.11
CA VAL A 364 44.75 -4.43 24.63
C VAL A 364 46.07 -4.99 24.11
N SER A 365 46.39 -4.80 22.84
CA SER A 365 47.66 -5.27 22.24
C SER A 365 48.88 -4.59 22.89
N GLY A 366 48.80 -3.28 23.14
CA GLY A 366 49.84 -2.54 23.86
C GLY A 366 50.01 -3.04 25.30
N THR A 367 48.90 -3.28 26.00
CA THR A 367 48.92 -3.84 27.35
C THR A 367 49.55 -5.23 27.38
N SER A 368 49.19 -6.11 26.44
CA SER A 368 49.79 -7.43 26.30
C SER A 368 51.31 -7.34 26.11
N SER A 369 51.76 -6.42 25.25
CA SER A 369 53.19 -6.21 25.00
C SER A 369 53.92 -5.74 26.27
N ALA A 370 53.33 -4.79 27.00
CA ALA A 370 53.89 -4.31 28.27
C ALA A 370 53.97 -5.41 29.33
N ILE A 371 52.95 -6.27 29.43
CA ILE A 371 52.96 -7.44 30.31
C ILE A 371 54.07 -8.41 29.92
N SER A 372 54.26 -8.68 28.63
CA SER A 372 55.37 -9.51 28.15
C SER A 372 56.74 -8.91 28.53
N SER A 373 56.93 -7.61 28.34
CA SER A 373 58.16 -6.92 28.76
C SER A 373 58.36 -7.00 30.28
N LEU A 374 57.32 -6.80 31.07
CA LEU A 374 57.40 -6.92 32.53
C LEU A 374 57.75 -8.36 32.95
N SER A 375 57.15 -9.37 32.31
CA SER A 375 57.48 -10.78 32.55
C SER A 375 58.96 -11.06 32.29
N THR A 376 59.53 -10.54 31.20
CA THR A 376 60.97 -10.65 30.94
C THR A 376 61.81 -9.91 31.98
N GLY A 377 61.42 -8.71 32.39
CA GLY A 377 62.12 -7.92 33.40
C GLY A 377 62.12 -8.61 34.78
N VAL A 378 61.00 -9.21 35.18
CA VAL A 378 60.91 -10.04 36.40
C VAL A 378 61.81 -11.27 36.28
N GLY A 379 61.86 -11.92 35.12
CA GLY A 379 62.81 -13.00 34.85
C GLY A 379 64.27 -12.56 34.99
N SER A 380 64.65 -11.43 34.40
CA SER A 380 66.00 -10.86 34.55
C SER A 380 66.31 -10.50 35.99
N LEU A 381 65.36 -9.90 36.73
CA LEU A 381 65.55 -9.60 38.15
C LEU A 381 65.72 -10.87 38.99
N SER A 382 64.97 -11.93 38.71
CA SER A 382 65.10 -13.21 39.43
C SER A 382 66.48 -13.84 39.20
N THR A 383 66.97 -13.81 37.95
CA THR A 383 68.32 -14.28 37.61
C THR A 383 69.40 -13.40 38.28
N GLY A 384 69.27 -12.08 38.20
CA GLY A 384 70.17 -11.13 38.86
C GLY A 384 70.24 -11.35 40.37
N LEU A 385 69.09 -11.47 41.05
CA LEU A 385 69.05 -11.76 42.48
C LEU A 385 69.68 -13.11 42.82
N SER A 386 69.47 -14.13 41.99
CA SER A 386 70.12 -15.44 42.16
C SER A 386 71.65 -15.35 42.04
N THR A 387 72.16 -14.55 41.11
CA THR A 387 73.60 -14.31 40.97
C THR A 387 74.18 -13.52 42.14
N THR A 388 73.47 -12.50 42.63
CA THR A 388 73.86 -11.75 43.85
C THR A 388 73.89 -12.67 45.07
N ASN A 389 72.85 -13.49 45.26
CA ASN A 389 72.79 -14.45 46.36
C ASN A 389 73.96 -15.44 46.30
N SER A 390 74.30 -15.95 45.11
CA SER A 390 75.44 -16.85 44.92
C SER A 390 76.79 -16.16 45.20
N SER A 391 76.91 -14.89 44.82
CA SER A 391 78.11 -14.08 45.08
C SER A 391 78.28 -13.78 46.57
N VAL A 392 77.19 -13.42 47.27
CA VAL A 392 77.17 -13.20 48.72
C VAL A 392 77.51 -14.48 49.47
N ALA A 393 76.96 -15.63 49.05
CA ALA A 393 77.32 -16.93 49.60
C ALA A 393 78.82 -17.22 49.41
N SER A 394 79.34 -17.02 48.20
CA SER A 394 80.77 -17.22 47.88
C SER A 394 81.70 -16.30 48.68
N LEU A 395 81.31 -15.02 48.85
CA LEU A 395 82.05 -14.05 49.67
C LEU A 395 82.01 -14.41 51.15
N SER A 396 80.86 -14.88 51.66
CA SER A 396 80.70 -15.35 53.04
C SER A 396 81.62 -16.54 53.31
N THR A 397 81.67 -17.52 52.39
CA THR A 397 82.60 -18.65 52.46
C THR A 397 84.07 -18.19 52.39
N SER A 398 84.40 -17.26 51.48
CA SER A 398 85.77 -16.72 51.34
C SER A 398 86.23 -15.95 52.60
N THR A 399 85.34 -15.18 53.20
CA THR A 399 85.62 -14.44 54.43
C THR A 399 85.79 -15.40 55.62
N SER A 400 84.92 -16.40 55.73
CA SER A 400 85.02 -17.44 56.76
C SER A 400 86.33 -18.24 56.65
N THR A 401 86.69 -18.66 55.44
CA THR A 401 87.96 -19.38 55.18
C THR A 401 89.18 -18.50 55.46
N THR A 402 89.17 -17.23 55.04
CA THR A 402 90.25 -16.28 55.36
C THR A 402 90.35 -16.05 56.87
N ALA A 403 89.24 -15.84 57.56
CA ALA A 403 89.22 -15.68 59.01
C ALA A 403 89.75 -16.93 59.74
N SER A 404 89.39 -18.12 59.27
CA SER A 404 89.91 -19.38 59.80
C SER A 404 91.41 -19.58 59.51
N SER A 405 91.88 -19.14 58.35
CA SER A 405 93.30 -19.19 57.97
C SER A 405 94.12 -18.18 58.77
N LEU A 406 93.58 -17.00 59.03
CA LEU A 406 94.21 -15.99 59.87
C LEU A 406 94.21 -16.41 61.34
N SER A 407 93.14 -17.02 61.84
CA SER A 407 93.09 -17.52 63.22
C SER A 407 94.09 -18.64 63.46
N THR A 408 94.21 -19.59 62.52
CA THR A 408 95.24 -20.63 62.54
C THR A 408 96.64 -20.03 62.41
N GLY A 409 96.87 -19.12 61.46
CA GLY A 409 98.15 -18.42 61.29
C GLY A 409 98.58 -17.63 62.54
N LEU A 410 97.67 -16.88 63.15
CA LEU A 410 97.94 -16.16 64.40
C LEU A 410 98.21 -17.12 65.55
N SER A 411 97.48 -18.24 65.64
CA SER A 411 97.73 -19.29 66.64
C SER A 411 99.14 -19.88 66.48
N THR A 412 99.55 -20.21 65.25
CA THR A 412 100.93 -20.69 64.98
C THR A 412 102.00 -19.66 65.33
N THR A 413 101.75 -18.37 65.04
CA THR A 413 102.64 -17.27 65.42
C THR A 413 102.75 -17.14 66.93
N ASN A 414 101.62 -17.17 67.64
CA ASN A 414 101.57 -17.12 69.10
C ASN A 414 102.32 -18.31 69.74
N SER A 415 102.13 -19.53 69.22
CA SER A 415 102.89 -20.71 69.64
C SER A 415 104.39 -20.54 69.40
N SER A 416 104.79 -20.00 68.25
CA SER A 416 106.20 -19.76 67.92
C SER A 416 106.85 -18.71 68.82
N VAL A 417 106.14 -17.61 69.11
CA VAL A 417 106.58 -16.57 70.05
C VAL A 417 106.69 -17.11 71.48
N ALA A 418 105.75 -17.95 71.91
CA ALA A 418 105.81 -18.62 73.20
C ALA A 418 107.04 -19.54 73.26
N SER A 419 107.26 -20.39 72.24
CA SER A 419 108.44 -21.26 72.15
C SER A 419 109.76 -20.48 72.12
N LEU A 420 109.82 -19.34 71.41
CA LEU A 420 111.00 -18.48 71.38
C LEU A 420 111.23 -17.78 72.72
N SER A 421 110.17 -17.33 73.40
CA SER A 421 110.25 -16.77 74.76
C SER A 421 110.79 -17.80 75.75
N THR A 422 110.31 -19.04 75.68
CA THR A 422 110.85 -20.15 76.48
C THR A 422 112.31 -20.45 76.14
N SER A 423 112.69 -20.47 74.85
CA SER A 423 114.07 -20.69 74.42
C SER A 423 115.02 -19.57 74.87
N THR A 424 114.57 -18.32 74.80
CA THR A 424 115.34 -17.16 75.25
C THR A 424 115.50 -17.16 76.77
N SER A 425 114.44 -17.47 77.51
CA SER A 425 114.47 -17.62 78.98
C SER A 425 115.42 -18.74 79.43
N THR A 426 115.37 -19.90 78.77
CA THR A 426 116.26 -21.05 79.05
C THR A 426 117.72 -20.76 78.67
N THR A 427 117.95 -20.05 77.56
CA THR A 427 119.31 -19.61 77.18
C THR A 427 119.84 -18.60 78.18
N ALA A 428 119.02 -17.61 78.58
CA ALA A 428 119.41 -16.61 79.57
C ALA A 428 119.68 -17.24 80.94
N SER A 429 118.86 -18.20 81.37
CA SER A 429 119.10 -18.94 82.62
C SER A 429 120.37 -19.79 82.54
N SER A 430 120.61 -20.47 81.41
CA SER A 430 121.84 -21.26 81.18
C SER A 430 123.09 -20.37 81.14
N LEU A 431 122.99 -19.17 80.55
CA LEU A 431 124.09 -18.21 80.54
C LEU A 431 124.34 -17.64 81.95
N SER A 432 123.27 -17.41 82.73
CA SER A 432 123.38 -16.97 84.12
C SER A 432 124.07 -18.01 85.01
N THR A 433 123.78 -19.30 84.83
CA THR A 433 124.43 -20.41 85.55
C THR A 433 125.84 -20.67 85.05
N GLY A 434 126.10 -20.51 83.74
CA GLY A 434 127.44 -20.60 83.17
C GLY A 434 128.35 -19.47 83.67
N LEU A 435 127.84 -18.25 83.74
CA LEU A 435 128.57 -17.10 84.27
C LEU A 435 128.80 -17.23 85.79
N SER A 436 127.81 -17.72 86.55
CA SER A 436 128.00 -17.98 87.98
C SER A 436 129.05 -19.07 88.22
N SER A 437 129.05 -20.13 87.41
CA SER A 437 130.07 -21.19 87.45
C SER A 437 131.47 -20.64 87.14
N THR A 438 131.57 -19.78 86.11
CA THR A 438 132.82 -19.09 85.74
C THR A 438 133.30 -18.19 86.89
N ASN A 439 132.41 -17.42 87.50
CA ASN A 439 132.72 -16.57 88.64
C ASN A 439 133.21 -17.40 89.85
N SER A 440 132.58 -18.55 90.12
CA SER A 440 133.01 -19.49 91.17
C SER A 440 134.38 -20.10 90.86
N THR A 441 134.69 -20.43 89.59
CA THR A 441 136.02 -20.95 89.21
C THR A 441 137.11 -19.88 89.29
N VAL A 442 136.82 -18.64 88.91
CA VAL A 442 137.75 -17.51 89.10
C VAL A 442 137.99 -17.26 90.60
N THR A 443 136.95 -17.33 91.42
CA THR A 443 137.06 -17.19 92.88
C THR A 443 137.88 -18.33 93.50
N SER A 444 137.66 -19.58 93.07
CA SER A 444 138.45 -20.72 93.56
C SER A 444 139.91 -20.65 93.11
N LEU A 445 140.17 -20.26 91.85
CA LEU A 445 141.53 -20.06 91.34
C LEU A 445 142.25 -18.93 92.07
N SER A 446 141.55 -17.83 92.38
CA SER A 446 142.10 -16.72 93.18
C SER A 446 142.51 -17.19 94.57
N THR A 447 141.67 -18.01 95.22
CA THR A 447 141.95 -18.61 96.53
C THR A 447 143.09 -19.64 96.47
N SER A 448 143.17 -20.47 95.42
CA SER A 448 144.28 -21.42 95.21
C SER A 448 145.61 -20.73 94.95
N THR A 449 145.61 -19.61 94.23
CA THR A 449 146.83 -18.84 93.94
C THR A 449 147.32 -18.10 95.19
N SER A 450 146.40 -17.56 96.01
CA SER A 450 146.77 -16.93 97.28
C SER A 450 147.32 -17.92 98.31
N THR A 451 146.71 -19.10 98.43
CA THR A 451 147.20 -20.17 99.32
C THR A 451 148.53 -20.75 98.83
N GLY A 452 148.69 -20.98 97.53
CA GLY A 452 149.95 -21.44 96.94
C GLY A 452 151.13 -20.50 97.19
N LEU A 453 150.94 -19.18 97.01
CA LEU A 453 151.98 -18.19 97.35
C LEU A 453 152.29 -18.15 98.84
N SER A 454 151.27 -18.30 99.70
CA SER A 454 151.42 -18.30 101.16
C SER A 454 152.27 -19.48 101.64
N SER A 455 152.06 -20.66 101.05
CA SER A 455 152.83 -21.87 101.32
C SER A 455 154.29 -21.74 100.85
N ALA A 456 154.52 -21.18 99.66
CA ALA A 456 155.88 -20.92 99.15
C ALA A 456 156.66 -19.94 100.05
N ASN A 457 156.00 -18.87 100.52
CA ASN A 457 156.60 -17.90 101.44
C ASN A 457 157.01 -18.53 102.79
N SER A 458 156.20 -19.47 103.29
CA SER A 458 156.45 -20.18 104.54
C SER A 458 157.64 -21.14 104.44
N SER A 459 157.79 -21.84 103.29
CA SER A 459 158.92 -22.73 103.01
C SER A 459 160.26 -22.00 102.85
N ILE A 460 160.25 -20.81 102.25
CA ILE A 460 161.44 -19.96 102.11
C ILE A 460 161.92 -19.48 103.50
N THR A 461 160.97 -19.09 104.36
CA THR A 461 161.28 -18.63 105.71
C THR A 461 161.93 -19.74 106.56
N SER A 462 161.45 -20.97 106.46
CA SER A 462 161.98 -22.12 107.21
C SER A 462 163.36 -22.59 106.71
N LEU A 463 163.65 -22.43 105.41
CA LEU A 463 164.99 -22.68 104.87
C LEU A 463 166.01 -21.62 105.34
N SER A 464 165.58 -20.36 105.47
CA SER A 464 166.44 -19.27 105.97
C SER A 464 166.91 -19.52 107.41
N THR A 465 166.05 -20.09 108.26
CA THR A 465 166.41 -20.44 109.64
C THR A 465 167.36 -21.63 109.70
N GLY A 466 167.22 -22.63 108.83
CA GLY A 466 168.10 -23.82 108.80
C GLY A 466 169.55 -23.52 108.40
N ALA A 467 169.77 -22.52 107.53
CA ALA A 467 171.12 -22.12 107.13
C ALA A 467 171.87 -21.34 108.23
N SER A 468 171.13 -20.59 109.07
CA SER A 468 171.72 -19.78 110.14
C SER A 468 172.32 -20.63 111.28
N SER A 469 171.68 -21.72 111.67
CA SER A 469 172.13 -22.57 112.79
C SER A 469 173.31 -23.48 112.42
N LEU A 470 173.46 -23.85 111.14
CA LEU A 470 174.65 -24.55 110.66
C LEU A 470 175.88 -23.63 110.60
N SER A 471 175.67 -22.32 110.36
CA SER A 471 176.76 -21.33 110.36
C SER A 471 177.36 -21.06 111.75
N THR A 472 176.57 -21.19 112.82
CA THR A 472 177.05 -20.91 114.18
C THR A 472 177.68 -22.12 114.88
N GLY A 473 177.30 -23.36 114.51
CA GLY A 473 177.89 -24.57 115.11
C GLY A 473 179.32 -24.85 114.62
N LEU A 474 179.61 -24.58 113.35
CA LEU A 474 180.94 -24.84 112.77
C LEU A 474 182.02 -23.86 113.29
N SER A 475 181.62 -22.74 113.90
CA SER A 475 182.54 -21.74 114.47
C SER A 475 183.24 -22.17 115.76
N THR A 476 182.78 -23.20 116.48
CA THR A 476 183.42 -23.62 117.75
C THR A 476 184.41 -24.78 117.57
N THR A 477 184.52 -25.35 116.36
CA THR A 477 185.46 -26.46 116.06
C THR A 477 186.82 -25.95 115.54
N ASN A 478 187.02 -24.63 115.35
CA ASN A 478 188.25 -24.07 114.76
C ASN A 478 189.12 -23.22 115.70
N SER A 479 189.13 -23.46 117.02
CA SER A 479 190.11 -22.82 117.92
C SER A 479 190.55 -23.71 119.07
N ASN A 480 191.49 -24.62 118.76
CA ASN A 480 192.62 -24.97 119.63
C ASN A 480 193.89 -24.51 118.89
N VAL A 481 194.26 -23.21 118.97
CA VAL A 481 195.62 -22.63 118.83
C VAL A 481 195.59 -21.23 119.46
#